data_AF-A0A9W7FZU0-F1
#
_entry.id   AF-A0A9W7FZU0-F1
#
_cell.length_a   1.000
_cell.length_b   1.000
_cell.length_c   1.000
_cell.angle_alpha   90.00
_cell.angle_beta   90.00
_cell.angle_gamma   90.00
#
_symmetry.space_group_name_H-M   'P 1'
#
loop_
_entity.id
_entity.type
_entity.pdbx_description
1 polymer ?
#
loop_
_entity_poly.entity_id
_entity_poly.type
_entity_poly.pdbx_seq_one_letter_code
_entity_poly.pdbx_strand_id
1 'polypeptide(L)'
;MDSQSEVQSSHNSSKTTNVTVNSWDDLTDGQQRCINWAVEQDWDRIKGYAKEHGPEVLLGVYREHVDEGWKVASVLTRASRHDNVEMVKFTLEAGFDNKEAMYIAAEISIQNSDNSTILRLLLEHGLDPNMDLRVEGLEEDFSNLLIIAVYVGHIDQAIALLDHGANVNKIMVYPDGHVISPLTSAFCYGEHDICRLFLTRGAIPTTNDVDTVFNICLQACKGRNPSLSRDVAIKMFTTFLHLGKPDSDVVRDKFNSYNPSIRDPTITNITKHYLQGRPFCCFICEALTAKERDKLLMCPCRNVAYCSRECQLKHWREHRVLCTGPLNERGESEAMVKKRSKTGKGVVAGEADVGVADVGVAEGAAASGRNGKKGKKGRGKKK
;
A
#
# COMPACT_ATOMS: atom_id res chain seq x y z
N MET A 1 -55.75 -4.46 -35.60
CA MET A 1 -56.41 -4.78 -34.33
C MET A 1 -55.88 -6.13 -33.89
N ASP A 2 -54.58 -6.25 -33.63
CA ASP A 2 -53.82 -5.70 -32.49
C ASP A 2 -53.82 -6.65 -31.29
N SER A 3 -52.65 -6.65 -30.63
CA SER A 3 -52.30 -7.16 -29.31
C SER A 3 -51.68 -8.57 -29.32
N GLN A 4 -50.34 -8.72 -29.26
CA GLN A 4 -49.44 -8.54 -28.09
C GLN A 4 -49.91 -9.39 -26.91
N SER A 5 -49.13 -10.17 -26.16
CA SER A 5 -47.70 -10.33 -25.84
C SER A 5 -47.63 -11.65 -25.04
N GLU A 6 -46.55 -12.43 -24.96
CA GLU A 6 -45.33 -12.18 -24.21
C GLU A 6 -44.33 -13.28 -24.60
N VAL A 7 -43.20 -12.91 -25.22
CA VAL A 7 -42.03 -13.79 -25.29
C VAL A 7 -41.08 -13.28 -24.22
N GLN A 8 -40.95 -14.04 -23.13
CA GLN A 8 -39.93 -13.82 -22.13
C GLN A 8 -38.56 -13.97 -22.78
N SER A 9 -37.90 -12.82 -23.01
CA SER A 9 -36.49 -12.71 -23.34
C SER A 9 -35.68 -13.13 -22.12
N SER A 10 -35.21 -14.37 -22.10
CA SER A 10 -34.10 -14.78 -21.24
C SER A 10 -32.80 -14.26 -21.84
N HIS A 11 -32.41 -13.05 -21.46
CA HIS A 11 -31.03 -12.59 -21.60
C HIS A 11 -30.14 -13.44 -20.68
N ASN A 12 -29.68 -14.59 -21.19
CA ASN A 12 -28.50 -15.25 -20.64
C ASN A 12 -27.29 -14.43 -21.08
N SER A 13 -26.86 -13.51 -20.21
CA SER A 13 -25.50 -12.98 -20.20
C SER A 13 -24.55 -14.14 -19.86
N SER A 14 -24.19 -14.93 -20.88
CA SER A 14 -23.04 -15.81 -20.78
C SER A 14 -21.81 -14.92 -20.76
N LYS A 15 -21.16 -14.82 -19.59
CA LYS A 15 -19.78 -14.33 -19.50
C LYS A 15 -18.92 -15.20 -20.42
N THR A 16 -18.65 -14.74 -21.63
CA THR A 16 -17.64 -15.31 -22.50
C THR A 16 -16.29 -14.89 -21.95
N THR A 17 -15.75 -15.67 -21.02
CA THR A 17 -14.34 -15.55 -20.62
C THR A 17 -13.47 -15.94 -21.80
N ASN A 18 -12.60 -15.04 -22.24
CA ASN A 18 -11.64 -15.32 -23.32
C ASN A 18 -10.59 -16.30 -22.80
N VAL A 19 -10.71 -17.58 -23.15
CA VAL A 19 -9.77 -18.62 -22.72
C VAL A 19 -8.48 -18.55 -23.55
N THR A 20 -7.32 -18.64 -22.90
CA THR A 20 -6.03 -18.77 -23.58
C THR A 20 -5.95 -20.14 -24.26
N VAL A 21 -5.78 -20.17 -25.58
CA VAL A 21 -5.57 -21.43 -26.32
C VAL A 21 -4.08 -21.80 -26.42
N ASN A 22 -3.79 -23.09 -26.59
CA ASN A 22 -2.42 -23.59 -26.59
C ASN A 22 -1.72 -23.45 -27.95
N SER A 23 -2.49 -23.46 -29.05
CA SER A 23 -1.96 -23.32 -30.40
C SER A 23 -2.58 -22.14 -31.13
N TRP A 24 -1.82 -21.56 -32.05
CA TRP A 24 -2.33 -20.57 -33.01
C TRP A 24 -3.53 -21.10 -33.80
N ASP A 25 -3.51 -22.39 -34.16
CA ASP A 25 -4.54 -23.04 -34.99
C ASP A 25 -5.88 -23.20 -34.26
N ASP A 26 -5.91 -23.04 -32.94
CA ASP A 26 -7.13 -23.12 -32.13
C ASP A 26 -7.93 -21.79 -32.15
N LEU A 27 -7.34 -20.72 -32.67
CA LEU A 27 -8.00 -19.43 -32.85
C LEU A 27 -8.89 -19.44 -34.11
N THR A 28 -9.95 -18.62 -34.09
CA THR A 28 -10.71 -18.36 -35.31
C THR A 28 -9.88 -17.59 -36.35
N ASP A 29 -10.17 -17.77 -37.64
CA ASP A 29 -9.52 -17.03 -38.74
C ASP A 29 -9.53 -15.51 -38.51
N GLY A 30 -10.63 -14.98 -37.96
CA GLY A 30 -10.77 -13.56 -37.64
C GLY A 30 -9.81 -13.10 -36.54
N GLN A 31 -9.66 -13.90 -35.48
CA GLN A 31 -8.72 -13.64 -34.39
C GLN A 31 -7.27 -13.72 -34.87
N GLN A 32 -6.92 -14.76 -35.64
CA GLN A 32 -5.61 -14.91 -36.24
C GLN A 32 -5.23 -13.69 -37.10
N ARG A 33 -6.15 -13.23 -37.96
CA ARG A 33 -5.93 -12.03 -38.79
C ARG A 33 -5.69 -10.79 -37.93
N CYS A 34 -6.52 -10.54 -36.92
CA CYS A 34 -6.38 -9.38 -36.05
C CYS A 34 -5.04 -9.39 -35.30
N ILE A 35 -4.60 -10.55 -34.80
CA ILE A 35 -3.30 -10.65 -34.13
C ILE A 35 -2.15 -10.44 -35.12
N ASN A 36 -2.21 -11.00 -36.33
CA ASN A 36 -1.20 -10.76 -37.37
C ASN A 36 -1.09 -9.28 -37.73
N TRP A 37 -2.21 -8.61 -37.96
CA TRP A 37 -2.21 -7.16 -38.22
C TRP A 37 -1.73 -6.36 -37.02
N ALA A 38 -1.94 -6.84 -35.79
CA ALA A 38 -1.37 -6.21 -34.59
C ALA A 38 0.17 -6.32 -34.55
N VAL A 39 0.75 -7.40 -35.09
CA VAL A 39 2.21 -7.53 -35.27
C VAL A 39 2.73 -6.52 -36.28
N GLU A 40 1.98 -6.32 -37.36
CA GLU A 40 2.29 -5.38 -38.43
C GLU A 40 1.96 -3.92 -38.07
N GLN A 41 1.32 -3.69 -36.92
CA GLN A 41 0.82 -2.40 -36.45
C GLN A 41 -0.24 -1.78 -37.37
N ASP A 42 -1.00 -2.60 -38.10
CA ASP A 42 -2.10 -2.17 -38.98
C ASP A 42 -3.41 -2.02 -38.19
N TRP A 43 -3.41 -1.04 -37.29
CA TRP A 43 -4.48 -0.81 -36.31
C TRP A 43 -5.81 -0.38 -36.96
N ASP A 44 -5.76 0.36 -38.06
CA ASP A 44 -6.96 0.80 -38.78
C ASP A 44 -7.67 -0.36 -39.45
N ARG A 45 -6.90 -1.33 -40.00
CA ARG A 45 -7.47 -2.55 -40.56
C ARG A 45 -8.12 -3.43 -39.50
N ILE A 46 -7.51 -3.54 -38.32
CA ILE A 46 -8.12 -4.24 -37.17
C ILE A 46 -9.45 -3.58 -36.78
N LYS A 47 -9.47 -2.25 -36.61
CA LYS A 47 -10.69 -1.48 -36.27
C LYS A 47 -11.78 -1.65 -37.34
N GLY A 48 -11.42 -1.62 -38.62
CA GLY A 48 -12.35 -1.83 -39.73
C GLY A 48 -12.94 -3.23 -39.73
N TYR A 49 -12.09 -4.24 -39.55
CA TYR A 49 -12.49 -5.63 -39.56
C TYR A 49 -13.41 -6.00 -38.39
N ALA A 50 -13.11 -5.52 -37.17
CA ALA A 50 -13.95 -5.73 -35.99
C ALA A 50 -15.34 -5.06 -36.12
N LYS A 51 -15.42 -3.91 -36.82
CA LYS A 51 -16.73 -3.27 -37.10
C LYS A 51 -17.59 -4.08 -38.07
N GLU A 52 -16.96 -4.78 -39.01
CA GLU A 52 -17.66 -5.57 -40.02
C GLU A 52 -18.03 -6.98 -39.51
N HIS A 53 -17.15 -7.61 -38.72
CA HIS A 53 -17.25 -9.01 -38.32
C HIS A 53 -17.61 -9.24 -36.85
N GLY A 54 -17.72 -8.17 -36.05
CA GLY A 54 -18.01 -8.21 -34.62
C GLY A 54 -16.76 -8.06 -33.74
N PRO A 55 -16.90 -7.53 -32.51
CA PRO A 55 -15.79 -7.30 -31.58
C PRO A 55 -15.08 -8.59 -31.13
N GLU A 56 -15.72 -9.75 -31.27
CA GLU A 56 -15.23 -11.07 -30.83
C GLU A 56 -13.93 -11.48 -31.52
N VAL A 57 -13.63 -10.90 -32.68
CA VAL A 57 -12.35 -11.10 -33.39
C VAL A 57 -11.15 -10.53 -32.62
N LEU A 58 -11.36 -9.63 -31.67
CA LEU A 58 -10.28 -9.04 -30.83
C LEU A 58 -9.95 -9.90 -29.61
N LEU A 59 -10.78 -10.90 -29.32
CA LEU A 59 -10.77 -11.67 -28.08
C LEU A 59 -9.81 -12.88 -28.13
N GLY A 60 -9.10 -13.07 -29.24
CA GLY A 60 -8.15 -14.16 -29.43
C GLY A 60 -6.93 -14.03 -28.54
N VAL A 61 -6.63 -15.08 -27.79
CA VAL A 61 -5.46 -15.19 -26.91
C VAL A 61 -4.85 -16.57 -27.08
N TYR A 62 -3.57 -16.66 -27.43
CA TYR A 62 -2.86 -17.92 -27.57
C TYR A 62 -1.47 -17.87 -26.91
N ARG A 63 -0.93 -19.05 -26.59
CA ARG A 63 0.46 -19.20 -26.15
C ARG A 63 1.38 -19.35 -27.35
N GLU A 64 2.40 -18.50 -27.43
CA GLU A 64 3.51 -18.66 -28.37
C GLU A 64 4.80 -18.98 -27.62
N HIS A 65 5.60 -19.87 -28.19
CA HIS A 65 6.94 -20.13 -27.70
C HIS A 65 7.89 -19.09 -28.29
N VAL A 66 8.46 -18.21 -27.46
CA VAL A 66 9.39 -17.15 -27.89
C VAL A 66 10.66 -17.25 -27.06
N ASP A 67 11.80 -17.37 -27.75
CA ASP A 67 13.12 -17.56 -27.15
C ASP A 67 13.19 -18.80 -26.23
N GLU A 68 13.14 -18.58 -24.91
CA GLU A 68 13.31 -19.56 -23.84
C GLU A 68 12.04 -19.76 -22.98
N GLY A 69 10.88 -19.26 -23.43
CA GLY A 69 9.64 -19.36 -22.65
C GLY A 69 8.34 -19.24 -23.46
N TRP A 70 7.24 -19.60 -22.80
CA TRP A 70 5.89 -19.42 -23.34
C TRP A 70 5.40 -18.01 -23.00
N LYS A 71 4.93 -17.26 -24.00
CA LYS A 71 4.34 -15.94 -23.84
C LYS A 71 2.90 -15.93 -24.32
N VAL A 72 2.09 -15.08 -23.70
CA VAL A 72 0.70 -14.86 -24.13
C VAL A 72 0.65 -13.77 -25.19
N ALA A 73 0.09 -14.11 -26.34
CA ALA A 73 -0.10 -13.20 -27.47
C ALA A 73 -1.58 -12.96 -27.75
N SER A 74 -1.92 -11.68 -27.90
CA SER A 74 -3.26 -11.18 -28.22
C SER A 74 -3.14 -9.79 -28.85
N VAL A 75 -4.24 -9.27 -29.40
CA VAL A 75 -4.30 -7.86 -29.83
C VAL A 75 -3.95 -6.93 -28.67
N LEU A 76 -4.43 -7.23 -27.45
CA LEU A 76 -4.17 -6.43 -26.25
C LEU A 76 -2.68 -6.36 -25.89
N THR A 77 -1.98 -7.51 -25.85
CA THR A 77 -0.55 -7.54 -25.47
C THR A 77 0.34 -6.92 -26.54
N ARG A 78 -0.01 -7.05 -27.83
CA ARG A 78 0.69 -6.37 -28.93
C ARG A 78 0.45 -4.87 -28.91
N ALA A 79 -0.80 -4.41 -28.74
CA ALA A 79 -1.13 -3.00 -28.62
C ALA A 79 -0.39 -2.34 -27.44
N SER A 80 -0.31 -3.03 -26.30
CA SER A 80 0.40 -2.54 -25.10
C SER A 80 1.91 -2.41 -25.34
N ARG A 81 2.53 -3.34 -26.07
CA ARG A 81 3.95 -3.28 -26.44
C ARG A 81 4.29 -2.10 -27.35
N HIS A 82 3.33 -1.69 -28.18
CA HIS A 82 3.48 -0.55 -29.09
C HIS A 82 2.89 0.75 -28.53
N ASP A 83 2.57 0.78 -27.23
CA ASP A 83 2.01 1.95 -26.54
C ASP A 83 0.71 2.48 -27.17
N ASN A 84 -0.05 1.62 -27.86
CA ASN A 84 -1.26 2.01 -28.56
C ASN A 84 -2.47 2.01 -27.61
N VAL A 85 -2.61 3.12 -26.87
CA VAL A 85 -3.71 3.36 -25.92
C VAL A 85 -5.09 3.19 -26.56
N GLU A 86 -5.28 3.67 -27.81
CA GLU A 86 -6.56 3.58 -28.49
C GLU A 86 -6.95 2.13 -28.78
N MET A 87 -6.01 1.31 -29.26
CA MET A 87 -6.26 -0.10 -29.54
C MET A 87 -6.44 -0.93 -28.26
N VAL A 88 -5.69 -0.62 -27.19
CA VAL A 88 -5.92 -1.21 -25.86
C VAL A 88 -7.35 -0.93 -25.41
N LYS A 89 -7.76 0.34 -25.42
CA LYS A 89 -9.12 0.75 -25.04
C LYS A 89 -10.18 0.06 -25.91
N PHE A 90 -10.00 0.04 -27.22
CA PHE A 90 -10.92 -0.59 -28.16
C PHE A 90 -11.07 -2.11 -27.89
N THR A 91 -9.97 -2.78 -27.58
CA THR A 91 -9.97 -4.21 -27.24
C THR A 91 -10.67 -4.47 -25.90
N LEU A 92 -10.45 -3.63 -24.88
CA LEU A 92 -11.13 -3.75 -23.58
C LEU A 92 -12.64 -3.44 -23.68
N GLU A 93 -13.04 -2.44 -24.47
CA GLU A 93 -14.44 -2.11 -24.76
C GLU A 93 -15.18 -3.23 -25.53
N ALA A 94 -14.45 -4.06 -26.27
CA ALA A 94 -14.95 -5.27 -26.91
C ALA A 94 -15.25 -6.42 -25.92
N GLY A 95 -15.03 -6.22 -24.62
CA GLY A 95 -15.29 -7.23 -23.58
C GLY A 95 -14.12 -8.17 -23.33
N PHE A 96 -12.90 -7.78 -23.68
CA PHE A 96 -11.70 -8.57 -23.41
C PHE A 96 -11.45 -8.71 -21.89
N ASP A 97 -11.42 -9.95 -21.39
CA ASP A 97 -11.32 -10.24 -19.95
C ASP A 97 -10.29 -11.33 -19.59
N ASN A 98 -9.39 -11.68 -20.52
CA ASN A 98 -8.35 -12.67 -20.25
C ASN A 98 -7.33 -12.11 -19.26
N LYS A 99 -7.36 -12.65 -18.03
CA LYS A 99 -6.56 -12.14 -16.91
C LYS A 99 -5.06 -12.20 -17.15
N GLU A 100 -4.56 -13.29 -17.72
CA GLU A 100 -3.13 -13.49 -18.02
C GLU A 100 -2.65 -12.45 -19.04
N ALA A 101 -3.37 -12.29 -20.15
CA ALA A 101 -3.05 -11.28 -21.17
C ALA A 101 -3.15 -9.85 -20.62
N MET A 102 -4.14 -9.55 -19.77
CA MET A 102 -4.26 -8.24 -19.12
C MET A 102 -3.10 -7.97 -18.16
N TYR A 103 -2.64 -8.98 -17.43
CA TYR A 103 -1.50 -8.87 -16.53
C TYR A 103 -0.20 -8.61 -17.31
N ILE A 104 0.05 -9.39 -18.38
CA ILE A 104 1.22 -9.20 -19.26
C ILE A 104 1.17 -7.82 -19.93
N ALA A 105 0.00 -7.36 -20.37
CA ALA A 105 -0.19 -6.01 -20.89
C ALA A 105 0.18 -4.93 -19.85
N ALA A 106 -0.20 -5.15 -18.58
CA ALA A 106 0.15 -4.25 -17.48
C ALA A 106 1.64 -4.23 -17.21
N GLU A 107 2.29 -5.39 -17.14
CA GLU A 107 3.75 -5.49 -16.98
C GLU A 107 4.49 -4.75 -18.10
N ILE A 108 4.11 -5.00 -19.37
CA ILE A 108 4.67 -4.30 -20.53
C ILE A 108 4.50 -2.78 -20.38
N SER A 109 3.31 -2.32 -20.00
CA SER A 109 3.04 -0.89 -19.82
C SER A 109 3.84 -0.26 -18.68
N ILE A 110 4.13 -1.03 -17.62
CA ILE A 110 4.92 -0.56 -16.48
C ILE A 110 6.37 -0.26 -16.89
N GLN A 111 6.94 -1.08 -17.78
CA GLN A 111 8.31 -0.89 -18.30
C GLN A 111 8.46 0.35 -19.19
N ASN A 112 7.37 0.84 -19.79
CA ASN A 112 7.39 2.05 -20.61
C ASN A 112 7.22 3.30 -19.71
N SER A 113 8.24 4.16 -19.65
CA SER A 113 8.34 5.30 -18.72
C SER A 113 7.23 6.35 -18.82
N ASP A 114 6.54 6.40 -19.95
CA ASP A 114 5.69 7.53 -20.30
C ASP A 114 4.20 7.22 -20.12
N ASN A 115 3.81 5.97 -19.83
CA ASN A 115 2.40 5.56 -19.95
C ASN A 115 1.78 4.87 -18.72
N SER A 116 1.30 5.67 -17.76
CA SER A 116 0.35 5.17 -16.74
C SER A 116 -1.06 4.93 -17.28
N THR A 117 -1.39 5.35 -18.51
CA THR A 117 -2.75 5.30 -19.06
C THR A 117 -3.17 3.88 -19.38
N ILE A 118 -2.31 3.07 -20.02
CA ILE A 118 -2.62 1.66 -20.31
C ILE A 118 -2.84 0.89 -19.01
N LEU A 119 -1.94 1.05 -18.02
CA LEU A 119 -2.10 0.43 -16.71
C LEU A 119 -3.43 0.83 -16.04
N ARG A 120 -3.80 2.12 -16.08
CA ARG A 120 -5.07 2.61 -15.53
C ARG A 120 -6.27 2.00 -16.26
N LEU A 121 -6.25 1.96 -17.60
CA LEU A 121 -7.32 1.32 -18.38
C LEU A 121 -7.48 -0.15 -18.02
N LEU A 122 -6.38 -0.89 -17.88
CA LEU A 122 -6.43 -2.31 -17.50
C LEU A 122 -7.03 -2.49 -16.09
N LEU A 123 -6.63 -1.66 -15.12
CA LEU A 123 -7.18 -1.68 -13.75
C LEU A 123 -8.66 -1.28 -13.72
N GLU A 124 -9.07 -0.26 -14.47
CA GLU A 124 -10.46 0.18 -14.62
C GLU A 124 -11.35 -0.91 -15.26
N HIS A 125 -10.76 -1.73 -16.13
CA HIS A 125 -11.43 -2.87 -16.78
C HIS A 125 -11.27 -4.21 -16.03
N GLY A 126 -10.87 -4.17 -14.75
CA GLY A 126 -10.96 -5.34 -13.86
C GLY A 126 -9.71 -6.19 -13.77
N LEU A 127 -8.54 -5.71 -14.21
CA LEU A 127 -7.26 -6.31 -13.84
C LEU A 127 -7.13 -6.31 -12.31
N ASP A 128 -6.88 -7.47 -11.72
CA ASP A 128 -6.55 -7.58 -10.29
C ASP A 128 -5.07 -7.20 -10.08
N PRO A 129 -4.75 -6.07 -9.41
CA PRO A 129 -3.36 -5.69 -9.15
C PRO A 129 -2.65 -6.64 -8.18
N ASN A 130 -3.40 -7.53 -7.51
CA ASN A 130 -2.88 -8.57 -6.62
C ASN A 130 -2.86 -9.95 -7.29
N MET A 131 -2.94 -10.04 -8.61
CA MET A 131 -2.77 -11.30 -9.31
C MET A 131 -1.42 -11.94 -8.96
N ASP A 132 -1.39 -13.28 -8.86
CA ASP A 132 -0.18 -14.07 -8.66
C ASP A 132 -0.20 -15.19 -9.69
N LEU A 133 0.50 -14.99 -10.83
CA LEU A 133 0.50 -15.95 -11.93
C LEU A 133 1.06 -17.32 -11.54
N ARG A 134 1.86 -17.40 -10.46
CA ARG A 134 2.37 -18.67 -9.93
C ARG A 134 1.27 -19.51 -9.30
N VAL A 135 0.37 -18.87 -8.54
CA VAL A 135 -0.77 -19.56 -7.88
C VAL A 135 -1.73 -20.11 -8.92
N GLU A 136 -1.79 -19.47 -10.08
CA GLU A 136 -2.60 -19.91 -11.21
C GLU A 136 -1.86 -20.93 -12.12
N GLY A 137 -0.59 -21.24 -11.83
CA GLY A 137 0.22 -22.18 -12.61
C GLY A 137 0.62 -21.68 -14.00
N LEU A 138 0.64 -20.37 -14.20
CA LEU A 138 0.80 -19.71 -15.51
C LEU A 138 2.23 -19.25 -15.80
N GLU A 139 3.00 -18.90 -14.76
CA GLU A 139 4.41 -18.49 -14.88
C GLU A 139 5.27 -19.09 -13.76
N GLU A 140 6.53 -19.41 -14.11
CA GLU A 140 7.58 -19.77 -13.14
C GLU A 140 8.29 -18.53 -12.55
N ASP A 141 8.14 -17.37 -13.21
CA ASP A 141 8.77 -16.13 -12.80
C ASP A 141 7.93 -15.34 -11.77
N PHE A 142 8.65 -14.67 -10.88
CA PHE A 142 8.11 -13.99 -9.71
C PHE A 142 7.74 -12.56 -10.07
N SER A 143 6.47 -12.31 -10.34
CA SER A 143 6.01 -10.97 -10.67
C SER A 143 4.87 -10.52 -9.75
N ASN A 144 5.05 -9.34 -9.15
CA ASN A 144 4.02 -8.55 -8.48
C ASN A 144 4.11 -7.15 -9.12
N LEU A 145 3.04 -6.67 -9.75
CA LEU A 145 3.03 -5.37 -10.44
C LEU A 145 3.55 -4.22 -9.57
N LEU A 146 3.28 -4.26 -8.25
CA LEU A 146 3.77 -3.24 -7.32
C LEU A 146 5.29 -3.30 -7.13
N ILE A 147 5.89 -4.50 -7.14
CA ILE A 147 7.35 -4.67 -7.07
C ILE A 147 7.99 -4.29 -8.41
N ILE A 148 7.34 -4.58 -9.54
CA ILE A 148 7.85 -4.16 -10.87
C ILE A 148 7.88 -2.63 -10.94
N ALA A 149 6.82 -1.94 -10.51
CA ALA A 149 6.81 -0.47 -10.47
C ALA A 149 7.95 0.11 -9.60
N VAL A 150 8.35 -0.59 -8.53
CA VAL A 150 9.51 -0.23 -7.71
C VAL A 150 10.81 -0.43 -8.46
N TYR A 151 10.99 -1.58 -9.13
CA TYR A 151 12.19 -1.90 -9.89
C TYR A 151 12.49 -0.83 -10.96
N VAL A 152 11.45 -0.36 -11.64
CA VAL A 152 11.59 0.66 -12.69
C VAL A 152 11.65 2.10 -12.11
N GLY A 153 11.26 2.30 -10.85
CA GLY A 153 11.24 3.61 -10.19
C GLY A 153 10.03 4.49 -10.54
N HIS A 154 8.94 3.89 -11.03
CA HIS A 154 7.75 4.60 -11.51
C HIS A 154 6.72 4.82 -10.41
N ILE A 155 6.88 5.92 -9.66
CA ILE A 155 5.97 6.26 -8.55
C ILE A 155 4.51 6.41 -8.99
N ASP A 156 4.23 6.98 -10.16
CA ASP A 156 2.86 7.19 -10.64
C ASP A 156 2.11 5.87 -10.92
N GLN A 157 2.85 4.85 -11.37
CA GLN A 157 2.31 3.51 -11.57
C GLN A 157 2.09 2.81 -10.23
N ALA A 158 3.01 2.96 -9.26
CA ALA A 158 2.80 2.50 -7.89
C ALA A 158 1.57 3.17 -7.25
N ILE A 159 1.35 4.47 -7.48
CA ILE A 159 0.13 5.17 -7.04
C ILE A 159 -1.11 4.57 -7.71
N ALA A 160 -1.09 4.39 -9.04
CA ALA A 160 -2.24 3.82 -9.77
C ALA A 160 -2.62 2.43 -9.24
N LEU A 161 -1.63 1.55 -9.03
CA LEU A 161 -1.84 0.21 -8.46
C LEU A 161 -2.46 0.28 -7.06
N LEU A 162 -1.91 1.11 -6.17
CA LEU A 162 -2.42 1.25 -4.80
C LEU A 162 -3.83 1.88 -4.76
N ASP A 163 -4.11 2.85 -5.63
CA ASP A 163 -5.43 3.46 -5.76
C ASP A 163 -6.50 2.45 -6.23
N HIS A 164 -6.08 1.39 -6.94
CA HIS A 164 -6.93 0.28 -7.40
C HIS A 164 -6.85 -0.96 -6.50
N GLY A 165 -6.33 -0.84 -5.27
CA GLY A 165 -6.39 -1.90 -4.27
C GLY A 165 -5.22 -2.88 -4.27
N ALA A 166 -4.09 -2.54 -4.90
CA ALA A 166 -2.85 -3.30 -4.70
C ALA A 166 -2.50 -3.37 -3.21
N ASN A 167 -2.19 -4.56 -2.72
CA ASN A 167 -1.82 -4.80 -1.34
C ASN A 167 -0.34 -4.46 -1.15
N VAL A 168 -0.09 -3.32 -0.51
CA VAL A 168 1.25 -2.82 -0.18
C VAL A 168 2.08 -3.77 0.69
N ASN A 169 1.44 -4.74 1.36
CA ASN A 169 2.09 -5.75 2.20
C ASN A 169 2.17 -7.13 1.51
N LYS A 170 1.80 -7.24 0.23
CA LYS A 170 1.88 -8.53 -0.49
C LYS A 170 3.34 -8.88 -0.76
N ILE A 171 3.83 -9.87 0.00
CA ILE A 171 5.18 -10.42 -0.14
C ILE A 171 5.28 -11.34 -1.35
N MET A 172 6.49 -11.41 -1.90
CA MET A 172 6.87 -12.37 -2.92
C MET A 172 7.86 -13.36 -2.31
N VAL A 173 7.73 -14.64 -2.66
CA VAL A 173 8.57 -15.72 -2.13
C VAL A 173 9.24 -16.40 -3.31
N TYR A 174 10.56 -16.30 -3.41
CA TYR A 174 11.37 -16.93 -4.46
C TYR A 174 11.46 -18.47 -4.25
N PRO A 175 11.89 -19.25 -5.26
CA PRO A 175 11.93 -20.71 -5.15
C PRO A 175 12.94 -21.20 -4.10
N ASP A 176 13.97 -20.39 -3.84
CA ASP A 176 14.98 -20.63 -2.79
C ASP A 176 14.47 -20.28 -1.38
N GLY A 177 13.22 -19.83 -1.26
CA GLY A 177 12.59 -19.45 0.00
C GLY A 177 12.89 -18.01 0.45
N HIS A 178 13.65 -17.23 -0.33
CA HIS A 178 13.82 -15.81 -0.03
C HIS A 178 12.49 -15.06 -0.16
N VAL A 179 12.24 -14.15 0.78
CA VAL A 179 11.02 -13.34 0.81
C VAL A 179 11.38 -11.89 0.59
N ILE A 180 10.68 -11.23 -0.33
CA ILE A 180 10.80 -9.79 -0.57
C ILE A 180 9.43 -9.12 -0.39
N SER A 181 9.41 -8.05 0.40
CA SER A 181 8.25 -7.17 0.57
C SER A 181 8.37 -5.98 -0.39
N PRO A 182 7.25 -5.32 -0.79
CA PRO A 182 7.31 -4.08 -1.55
C PRO A 182 8.18 -3.03 -0.86
N LEU A 183 8.10 -2.94 0.47
CA LEU A 183 8.90 -2.03 1.28
C LEU A 183 10.40 -2.31 1.19
N THR A 184 10.83 -3.56 1.35
CA THR A 184 12.26 -3.93 1.23
C THR A 184 12.79 -3.79 -0.19
N SER A 185 11.95 -4.08 -1.20
CA SER A 185 12.30 -3.82 -2.60
C SER A 185 12.67 -2.35 -2.82
N ALA A 186 11.87 -1.41 -2.29
CA ALA A 186 12.16 0.02 -2.40
C ALA A 186 13.53 0.39 -1.80
N PHE A 187 13.93 -0.25 -0.70
CA PHE A 187 15.26 -0.08 -0.11
C PHE A 187 16.39 -0.66 -0.97
N CYS A 188 16.18 -1.81 -1.61
CA CYS A 188 17.16 -2.43 -2.49
C CYS A 188 17.48 -1.55 -3.71
N TYR A 189 16.45 -0.89 -4.27
CA TYR A 189 16.59 -0.02 -5.44
C TYR A 189 16.84 1.46 -5.08
N GLY A 190 16.73 1.83 -3.80
CA GLY A 190 16.95 3.20 -3.33
C GLY A 190 15.83 4.18 -3.66
N GLU A 191 14.63 3.66 -3.92
CA GLU A 191 13.43 4.40 -4.28
C GLU A 191 12.80 5.07 -3.06
N HIS A 192 13.36 6.21 -2.64
CA HIS A 192 12.93 6.93 -1.44
C HIS A 192 11.46 7.36 -1.50
N ASP A 193 11.01 7.91 -2.63
CA ASP A 193 9.64 8.43 -2.76
C ASP A 193 8.61 7.29 -2.78
N ILE A 194 8.94 6.14 -3.38
CA ILE A 194 8.10 4.94 -3.35
C ILE A 194 8.08 4.33 -1.93
N CYS A 195 9.21 4.27 -1.24
CA CYS A 195 9.27 3.84 0.17
C CYS A 195 8.35 4.71 1.06
N ARG A 196 8.41 6.03 0.91
CA ARG A 196 7.53 6.98 1.59
C ARG A 196 6.06 6.72 1.24
N LEU A 197 5.75 6.52 -0.04
CA LEU A 197 4.40 6.21 -0.51
C LEU A 197 3.88 4.96 0.20
N PHE A 198 4.64 3.86 0.20
CA PHE A 198 4.22 2.59 0.80
C PHE A 198 3.93 2.72 2.29
N LEU A 199 4.83 3.37 3.04
CA LEU A 199 4.62 3.61 4.48
C LEU A 199 3.41 4.49 4.75
N THR A 200 3.16 5.49 3.90
CA THR A 200 1.96 6.35 4.01
C THR A 200 0.68 5.59 3.66
N ARG A 201 0.77 4.58 2.80
CA ARG A 201 -0.35 3.73 2.36
C ARG A 201 -0.54 2.47 3.23
N GLY A 202 0.09 2.42 4.41
CA GLY A 202 -0.13 1.37 5.40
C GLY A 202 0.77 0.14 5.24
N ALA A 203 1.96 0.29 4.65
CA ALA A 203 3.00 -0.74 4.76
C ALA A 203 3.40 -0.90 6.22
N ILE A 204 3.41 -2.15 6.70
CA ILE A 204 3.72 -2.50 8.10
C ILE A 204 5.09 -3.15 8.13
N PRO A 205 6.12 -2.46 8.68
CA PRO A 205 7.43 -3.06 8.86
C PRO A 205 7.38 -4.34 9.72
N THR A 206 7.89 -5.43 9.17
CA THR A 206 8.10 -6.70 9.87
C THR A 206 9.49 -6.78 10.48
N THR A 207 9.73 -7.81 11.31
CA THR A 207 11.06 -8.12 11.85
C THR A 207 12.11 -8.33 10.77
N ASN A 208 11.73 -8.95 9.65
CA ASN A 208 12.65 -9.17 8.53
C ASN A 208 12.96 -7.84 7.82
N ASP A 209 11.95 -6.99 7.61
CA ASP A 209 12.17 -5.68 7.00
C ASP A 209 13.14 -4.83 7.83
N VAL A 210 13.01 -4.84 9.17
CA VAL A 210 13.94 -4.12 10.05
C VAL A 210 15.37 -4.60 9.85
N ASP A 211 15.61 -5.92 9.84
CA ASP A 211 16.95 -6.49 9.64
C ASP A 211 17.55 -6.08 8.28
N THR A 212 16.77 -6.24 7.21
CA THR A 212 17.16 -5.88 5.84
C THR A 212 17.47 -4.39 5.72
N VAL A 213 16.62 -3.51 6.26
CA VAL A 213 16.82 -2.06 6.23
C VAL A 213 18.08 -1.65 6.98
N PHE A 214 18.33 -2.19 8.18
CA PHE A 214 19.58 -1.92 8.90
C PHE A 214 20.80 -2.36 8.10
N ASN A 215 20.77 -3.57 7.53
CA ASN A 215 21.87 -4.08 6.72
C ASN A 215 22.16 -3.15 5.53
N ILE A 216 21.14 -2.90 4.69
CA ILE A 216 21.25 -2.08 3.47
C ILE A 216 21.77 -0.68 3.79
N CYS A 217 21.17 0.01 4.77
CA CYS A 217 21.56 1.38 5.12
C CYS A 217 22.96 1.46 5.72
N LEU A 218 23.38 0.49 6.54
CA LEU A 218 24.74 0.46 7.09
C LEU A 218 25.80 0.15 6.03
N GLN A 219 25.52 -0.73 5.06
CA GLN A 219 26.43 -0.95 3.93
C GLN A 219 26.53 0.29 3.03
N ALA A 220 25.42 0.95 2.74
CA ALA A 220 25.39 2.21 1.99
C ALA A 220 26.19 3.32 2.70
N CYS A 221 26.07 3.45 4.03
CA CYS A 221 26.84 4.43 4.79
C CYS A 221 28.36 4.19 4.77
N LYS A 222 28.80 2.96 4.44
CA LYS A 222 30.21 2.59 4.25
C LYS A 222 30.68 2.70 2.79
N GLY A 223 29.81 3.11 1.87
CA GLY A 223 30.09 3.13 0.43
C GLY A 223 30.21 1.74 -0.19
N ARG A 224 29.59 0.72 0.41
CA ARG A 224 29.63 -0.69 -0.06
C ARG A 224 28.35 -1.12 -0.78
N ASN A 225 27.37 -0.23 -0.91
CA ASN A 225 26.15 -0.47 -1.67
C ASN A 225 26.25 0.25 -3.02
N PRO A 226 26.12 -0.47 -4.15
CA PRO A 226 26.26 0.14 -5.48
C PRO A 226 25.07 1.04 -5.87
N SER A 227 23.87 0.75 -5.35
CA SER A 227 22.62 1.40 -5.75
C SER A 227 22.20 2.52 -4.79
N LEU A 228 22.62 2.44 -3.53
CA LEU A 228 22.15 3.33 -2.47
C LEU A 228 23.29 4.19 -1.90
N SER A 229 23.22 5.51 -2.10
CA SER A 229 24.15 6.45 -1.48
C SER A 229 23.92 6.60 0.02
N ARG A 230 24.93 7.06 0.75
CA ARG A 230 24.85 7.35 2.19
C ARG A 230 23.69 8.29 2.54
N ASP A 231 23.51 9.37 1.79
CA ASP A 231 22.51 10.39 2.09
C ASP A 231 21.09 9.87 1.84
N VAL A 232 20.89 9.12 0.75
CA VAL A 232 19.60 8.48 0.46
C VAL A 232 19.31 7.41 1.50
N ALA A 233 20.29 6.60 1.90
CA ALA A 233 20.15 5.61 2.96
C ALA A 233 19.69 6.24 4.28
N ILE A 234 20.32 7.35 4.71
CA ILE A 234 19.93 8.04 5.94
C ILE A 234 18.50 8.59 5.83
N LYS A 235 18.12 9.16 4.69
CA LYS A 235 16.75 9.66 4.45
C LYS A 235 15.72 8.54 4.50
N MET A 236 15.96 7.43 3.81
CA MET A 236 15.07 6.28 3.79
C MET A 236 14.95 5.64 5.18
N PHE A 237 16.06 5.47 5.89
CA PHE A 237 16.07 4.96 7.27
C PHE A 237 15.27 5.86 8.22
N THR A 238 15.42 7.19 8.08
CA THR A 238 14.63 8.18 8.82
C THR A 238 13.14 8.02 8.52
N THR A 239 12.79 7.89 7.24
CA THR A 239 11.40 7.71 6.77
C THR A 239 10.79 6.43 7.36
N PHE A 240 11.53 5.33 7.33
CA PHE A 240 11.12 4.03 7.85
C PHE A 240 10.79 4.05 9.34
N LEU A 241 11.65 4.66 10.16
CA LEU A 241 11.37 4.76 11.59
C LEU A 241 10.26 5.79 11.90
N HIS A 242 10.19 6.89 11.15
CA HIS A 242 9.22 7.97 11.40
C HIS A 242 7.79 7.58 11.00
N LEU A 243 7.62 7.06 9.78
CA LEU A 243 6.32 6.70 9.21
C LEU A 243 5.96 5.24 9.52
N GLY A 244 6.90 4.32 9.34
CA GLY A 244 6.65 2.89 9.52
C GLY A 244 6.51 2.45 10.96
N LYS A 245 7.14 3.17 11.90
CA LYS A 245 7.06 2.92 13.35
C LYS A 245 7.15 1.42 13.70
N PRO A 246 8.19 0.69 13.23
CA PRO A 246 8.39 -0.72 13.54
C PRO A 246 8.42 -0.96 15.05
N ASP A 247 8.12 -2.19 15.49
CA ASP A 247 8.21 -2.55 16.90
C ASP A 247 9.57 -2.14 17.52
N SER A 248 9.53 -1.40 18.63
CA SER A 248 10.74 -0.81 19.21
C SER A 248 11.68 -1.85 19.80
N ASP A 249 11.17 -3.00 20.25
CA ASP A 249 12.00 -4.06 20.80
C ASP A 249 12.71 -4.80 19.67
N VAL A 250 12.02 -5.03 18.55
CA VAL A 250 12.65 -5.52 17.32
C VAL A 250 13.77 -4.58 16.85
N VAL A 251 13.51 -3.27 16.78
CA VAL A 251 14.53 -2.28 16.42
C VAL A 251 15.70 -2.31 17.40
N ARG A 252 15.43 -2.41 18.71
CA ARG A 252 16.46 -2.45 19.76
C ARG A 252 17.35 -3.68 19.63
N ASP A 253 16.76 -4.85 19.44
CA ASP A 253 17.46 -6.12 19.34
C ASP A 253 18.36 -6.13 18.11
N LYS A 254 17.82 -5.73 16.95
CA LYS A 254 18.60 -5.62 15.70
C LYS A 254 19.67 -4.55 15.78
N PHE A 255 19.36 -3.38 16.34
CA PHE A 255 20.38 -2.35 16.55
C PHE A 255 21.53 -2.87 17.42
N ASN A 256 21.23 -3.64 18.47
CA ASN A 256 22.24 -4.18 19.38
C ASN A 256 23.08 -5.33 18.79
N SER A 257 22.55 -6.10 17.84
CA SER A 257 23.29 -7.20 17.21
C SER A 257 24.44 -6.74 16.31
N TYR A 258 24.40 -5.51 15.78
CA TYR A 258 25.53 -4.96 15.00
C TYR A 258 26.64 -4.45 15.92
N ASN A 259 27.90 -4.75 15.61
CA ASN A 259 29.02 -4.22 16.39
C ASN A 259 29.03 -2.66 16.39
N PRO A 260 29.18 -1.97 17.53
CA PRO A 260 29.23 -0.50 17.56
C PRO A 260 30.23 0.14 16.60
N SER A 261 31.35 -0.53 16.31
CA SER A 261 32.39 -0.03 15.39
C SER A 261 31.94 0.07 13.92
N ILE A 262 30.88 -0.65 13.54
CA ILE A 262 30.36 -0.66 12.17
C ILE A 262 29.12 0.22 11.98
N ARG A 263 28.59 0.82 13.05
CA ARG A 263 27.36 1.62 12.98
C ARG A 263 27.69 3.03 12.52
N ASP A 264 26.88 3.53 11.59
CA ASP A 264 26.96 4.94 11.21
C ASP A 264 26.54 5.85 12.38
N PRO A 265 27.26 6.97 12.67
CA PRO A 265 26.89 7.87 13.77
C PRO A 265 25.49 8.49 13.62
N THR A 266 25.05 8.78 12.40
CA THR A 266 23.74 9.40 12.13
C THR A 266 22.63 8.38 12.35
N ILE A 267 22.77 7.19 11.76
CA ILE A 267 21.84 6.05 11.98
C ILE A 267 21.77 5.71 13.47
N THR A 268 22.91 5.70 14.15
CA THR A 268 23.00 5.49 15.60
C THR A 268 22.21 6.52 16.39
N ASN A 269 22.33 7.80 16.04
CA ASN A 269 21.62 8.87 16.72
C ASN A 269 20.10 8.80 16.48
N ILE A 270 19.69 8.61 15.23
CA ILE A 270 18.29 8.42 14.83
C ILE A 270 17.68 7.25 15.62
N THR A 271 18.35 6.10 15.63
CA THR A 271 17.85 4.89 16.32
C THR A 271 17.72 5.12 17.82
N LYS A 272 18.71 5.75 18.46
CA LYS A 272 18.64 6.07 19.89
C LYS A 272 17.47 6.99 20.22
N HIS A 273 17.22 8.01 19.40
CA HIS A 273 16.08 8.90 19.59
C HIS A 273 14.74 8.18 19.40
N TYR A 274 14.64 7.33 18.36
CA TYR A 274 13.48 6.47 18.13
C TYR A 274 13.16 5.61 19.36
N LEU A 275 14.14 4.87 19.87
CA LEU A 275 13.98 4.00 21.05
C LEU A 275 13.67 4.75 22.35
N GLN A 276 13.96 6.05 22.41
CA GLN A 276 13.63 6.93 23.53
C GLN A 276 12.25 7.60 23.37
N GLY A 277 11.54 7.37 22.26
CA GLY A 277 10.31 8.09 21.92
C GLY A 277 10.54 9.59 21.68
N ARG A 278 11.77 9.99 21.33
CA ARG A 278 12.13 11.38 21.06
C ARG A 278 12.11 11.67 19.57
N PRO A 279 11.60 12.83 19.13
CA PRO A 279 11.72 13.25 17.74
C PRO A 279 13.18 13.33 17.29
N PHE A 280 13.46 12.78 16.11
CA PHE A 280 14.78 12.82 15.45
C PHE A 280 14.75 13.51 14.08
N CYS A 281 13.56 13.78 13.54
CA CYS A 281 13.36 14.46 12.27
C CYS A 281 12.17 15.41 12.34
N CYS A 282 12.04 16.27 11.34
CA CYS A 282 10.86 17.07 11.12
C CYS A 282 9.65 16.16 10.91
N PHE A 283 8.55 16.44 11.61
CA PHE A 283 7.34 15.61 11.52
C PHE A 283 6.71 15.57 10.11
N ILE A 284 6.87 16.65 9.33
CA ILE A 284 6.24 16.79 8.01
C ILE A 284 7.14 16.37 6.87
N CYS A 285 8.40 16.81 6.86
CA CYS A 285 9.31 16.58 5.73
C CYS A 285 10.51 15.70 6.06
N GLU A 286 10.59 15.19 7.29
CA GLU A 286 11.65 14.29 7.76
C GLU A 286 13.08 14.82 7.67
N ALA A 287 13.26 16.13 7.45
CA ALA A 287 14.55 16.79 7.58
C ALA A 287 15.11 16.58 9.00
N LEU A 288 16.39 16.18 9.09
CA LEU A 288 17.07 15.94 10.36
C LEU A 288 17.45 17.22 11.10
N THR A 289 17.56 18.34 10.39
CA THR A 289 17.93 19.65 10.92
C THR A 289 16.92 20.72 10.51
N ALA A 290 16.96 21.87 11.17
CA ALA A 290 16.12 23.00 10.81
C ALA A 290 16.71 23.79 9.63
N LYS A 291 15.86 24.50 8.88
CA LYS A 291 16.36 25.49 7.91
C LYS A 291 17.05 26.60 8.73
N GLU A 292 18.30 26.90 8.40
CA GLU A 292 19.13 27.95 9.03
C GLU A 292 19.59 27.70 10.47
N ARG A 293 19.28 26.53 11.09
CA ARG A 293 19.75 26.16 12.43
C ARG A 293 20.08 24.67 12.48
N ASP A 294 21.13 24.29 13.21
CA ASP A 294 21.52 22.87 13.34
C ASP A 294 20.50 22.01 14.11
N LYS A 295 19.64 22.62 14.93
CA LYS A 295 18.67 21.91 15.79
C LYS A 295 17.22 22.15 15.35
N LEU A 296 16.42 21.08 15.35
CA LEU A 296 15.00 21.13 15.08
C LEU A 296 14.23 21.98 16.10
N LEU A 297 13.15 22.61 15.64
CA LEU A 297 12.22 23.36 16.46
C LEU A 297 11.29 22.38 17.20
N MET A 298 11.61 22.11 18.46
CA MET A 298 10.81 21.22 19.31
C MET A 298 9.51 21.88 19.74
N CYS A 299 8.40 21.15 19.65
CA CYS A 299 7.15 21.55 20.31
C CYS A 299 7.32 21.48 21.85
N PRO A 300 6.66 22.34 22.64
CA PRO A 300 6.71 22.28 24.12
C PRO A 300 6.37 20.91 24.73
N CYS A 301 5.52 20.11 24.05
CA CYS A 301 5.18 18.75 24.48
C CYS A 301 6.30 17.72 24.25
N ARG A 302 7.37 18.10 23.53
CA ARG A 302 8.54 17.27 23.17
C ARG A 302 8.26 16.02 22.33
N ASN A 303 7.02 15.79 21.92
CA ASN A 303 6.61 14.62 21.12
C ASN A 303 6.77 14.84 19.61
N VAL A 304 6.92 16.08 19.15
CA VAL A 304 7.11 16.41 17.73
C VAL A 304 8.13 17.53 17.56
N ALA A 305 8.81 17.53 16.42
CA ALA A 305 9.80 18.53 16.03
C ALA A 305 9.56 18.98 14.59
N TYR A 306 10.00 20.20 14.26
CA TYR A 306 9.81 20.80 12.93
C TYR A 306 11.10 21.44 12.44
N CYS A 307 11.36 21.36 11.14
CA CYS A 307 12.51 22.06 10.54
C CYS A 307 12.25 23.55 10.30
N SER A 308 10.97 23.97 10.27
CA SER A 308 10.56 25.35 10.00
C SER A 308 9.16 25.65 10.55
N ARG A 309 8.83 26.94 10.65
CA ARG A 309 7.46 27.39 10.99
C ARG A 309 6.43 26.93 9.96
N GLU A 310 6.82 26.85 8.69
CA GLU A 310 5.96 26.36 7.61
C GLU A 310 5.55 24.89 7.85
N CYS A 311 6.51 24.00 8.14
CA CYS A 311 6.23 22.61 8.48
C CYS A 311 5.37 22.50 9.74
N GLN A 312 5.64 23.33 10.75
CA GLN A 312 4.80 23.37 11.94
C GLN A 312 3.35 23.71 11.59
N LEU A 313 3.11 24.75 10.77
CA LEU A 313 1.75 25.17 10.41
C LEU A 313 0.98 24.13 9.61
N LYS A 314 1.65 23.34 8.75
CA LYS A 314 1.04 22.22 8.00
C LYS A 314 0.45 21.17 8.95
N HIS A 315 1.18 20.78 9.99
CA HIS A 315 0.73 19.79 10.97
C HIS A 315 -0.13 20.37 12.11
N TRP A 316 -0.02 21.67 12.39
CA TRP A 316 -0.50 22.25 13.65
C TRP A 316 -1.99 22.03 13.92
N ARG A 317 -2.83 22.01 12.87
CA ARG A 317 -4.27 21.82 13.00
C ARG A 317 -4.63 20.49 13.66
N GLU A 318 -3.91 19.43 13.30
CA GLU A 318 -4.06 18.08 13.85
C GLU A 318 -3.33 17.97 15.18
N HIS A 319 -2.08 18.43 15.25
CA HIS A 319 -1.27 18.32 16.45
C HIS A 319 -1.85 19.04 17.66
N ARG A 320 -2.40 20.25 17.51
CA ARG A 320 -2.87 21.07 18.63
C ARG A 320 -3.94 20.38 19.48
N VAL A 321 -4.69 19.46 18.88
CA VAL A 321 -5.74 18.68 19.57
C VAL A 321 -5.13 17.61 20.47
N LEU A 322 -4.00 17.03 20.05
CA LEU A 322 -3.27 15.99 20.77
C LEU A 322 -2.13 16.55 21.63
N CYS A 323 -1.78 17.83 21.45
CA CYS A 323 -0.68 18.46 22.12
C CYS A 323 -0.97 18.56 23.62
N THR A 324 -0.13 17.90 24.41
CA THR A 324 -0.25 17.88 25.85
C THR A 324 0.33 19.14 26.51
N GLY A 325 0.80 20.13 25.73
CA GLY A 325 1.37 21.37 26.25
C GLY A 325 2.77 21.20 26.85
N PRO A 326 3.33 22.24 27.50
CA PRO A 326 4.63 22.14 28.17
C PRO A 326 4.54 21.08 29.28
N LEU A 327 5.43 20.10 29.20
CA LEU A 327 5.58 19.10 30.26
C LEU A 327 6.32 19.74 31.44
N ASN A 328 5.87 19.45 32.66
CA ASN A 328 6.60 19.83 33.87
C ASN A 328 7.93 19.05 33.97
N GLU A 329 8.74 19.35 34.99
CA GLU A 329 10.04 18.67 35.21
C GLU A 329 9.94 17.14 35.39
N ARG A 330 8.72 16.63 35.67
CA ARG A 330 8.40 15.21 35.80
C ARG A 330 7.84 14.58 34.51
N GLY A 331 7.79 15.32 33.40
CA GLY A 331 7.29 14.84 32.11
C GLY A 331 5.76 14.79 32.02
N GLU A 332 5.04 15.44 32.93
CA GLU A 332 3.58 15.43 32.97
C GLU A 332 3.00 16.71 32.36
N SER A 333 1.90 16.59 31.63
CA SER A 333 1.13 17.72 31.15
C SER A 333 0.08 18.20 32.15
N GLU A 334 -0.34 19.47 32.05
CA GLU A 334 -1.51 19.96 32.79
C GLU A 334 -2.75 19.08 32.61
N ALA A 335 -2.93 18.50 31.41
CA ALA A 335 -4.03 17.58 31.13
C ALA A 335 -3.90 16.25 31.92
N MET A 336 -2.70 15.67 32.00
CA MET A 336 -2.41 14.47 32.79
C MET A 336 -2.61 14.73 34.30
N VAL A 337 -2.17 15.89 34.79
CA VAL A 337 -2.33 16.30 36.20
C VAL A 337 -3.80 16.58 36.53
N LYS A 338 -4.57 17.20 35.62
CA LYS A 338 -6.03 17.41 35.77
C LYS A 338 -6.82 16.10 35.77
N LYS A 339 -6.35 15.07 35.05
CA LYS A 339 -6.98 13.74 35.05
C LYS A 339 -6.74 12.99 36.37
N ARG A 340 -5.51 13.04 36.91
CA ARG A 340 -5.14 12.49 38.23
C ARG A 340 -5.87 13.17 39.39
N SER A 341 -6.00 14.49 39.36
CA SER A 341 -6.70 15.24 40.41
C SER A 341 -8.21 15.00 40.43
N LYS A 342 -8.80 14.60 39.30
CA LYS A 342 -10.20 14.13 39.23
C LYS A 342 -10.38 12.71 39.79
N THR A 343 -9.39 11.84 39.64
CA THR A 343 -9.42 10.48 40.22
C THR A 343 -8.97 10.41 41.68
N GLY A 344 -8.38 11.48 42.23
CA GLY A 344 -7.84 11.53 43.60
C GLY A 344 -8.75 12.18 44.66
N LYS A 345 -10.01 12.52 44.34
CA LYS A 345 -10.98 13.05 45.32
C LYS A 345 -12.14 12.06 45.53
N GLY A 346 -12.06 11.32 46.64
CA GLY A 346 -13.01 10.29 47.10
C GLY A 346 -12.36 8.92 46.98
N VAL A 347 -11.90 8.27 48.05
CA VAL A 347 -12.69 7.79 49.18
C VAL A 347 -11.88 7.89 50.49
N VAL A 348 -12.53 8.36 51.56
CA VAL A 348 -12.06 8.26 52.94
C VAL A 348 -12.91 7.19 53.63
N ALA A 349 -12.32 6.45 54.57
CA ALA A 349 -12.84 5.37 55.42
C ALA A 349 -12.92 3.99 54.73
N GLY A 350 -12.49 2.89 55.33
CA GLY A 350 -11.95 2.61 56.67
C GLY A 350 -11.61 1.11 56.74
N GLU A 351 -10.72 0.75 57.65
CA GLU A 351 -10.26 -0.61 57.92
C GLU A 351 -11.39 -1.53 58.43
N ALA A 352 -11.44 -2.78 57.92
CA ALA A 352 -11.67 -4.02 58.68
C ALA A 352 -11.73 -5.24 57.75
N ASP A 353 -10.59 -5.94 57.67
CA ASP A 353 -10.36 -7.36 57.98
C ASP A 353 -11.16 -8.53 57.35
N VAL A 354 -10.34 -9.56 57.06
CA VAL A 354 -10.52 -11.00 56.78
C VAL A 354 -11.55 -11.47 55.75
N GLY A 355 -11.01 -12.06 54.68
CA GLY A 355 -11.76 -12.82 53.69
C GLY A 355 -12.16 -14.23 54.14
N VAL A 356 -13.24 -14.72 53.55
CA VAL A 356 -13.53 -16.15 53.37
C VAL A 356 -14.18 -16.32 51.99
N ALA A 357 -13.78 -17.38 51.31
CA ALA A 357 -14.16 -17.81 49.97
C ALA A 357 -15.58 -18.39 49.88
N ASP A 358 -16.20 -18.26 48.71
CA ASP A 358 -16.76 -19.33 47.84
C ASP A 358 -17.68 -18.69 46.77
N VAL A 359 -17.42 -18.85 45.46
CA VAL A 359 -17.82 -19.94 44.54
C VAL A 359 -19.33 -20.03 44.26
N GLY A 360 -19.69 -19.99 42.97
CA GLY A 360 -21.02 -20.32 42.40
C GLY A 360 -21.59 -19.17 41.54
N VAL A 361 -21.34 -19.09 40.22
CA VAL A 361 -21.91 -19.86 39.09
C VAL A 361 -23.42 -19.62 38.84
N ALA A 362 -23.74 -19.48 37.54
CA ALA A 362 -25.04 -19.50 36.86
C ALA A 362 -25.81 -18.16 36.86
N GLU A 363 -25.84 -17.46 35.71
CA GLU A 363 -26.74 -17.67 34.56
C GLU A 363 -28.19 -17.20 34.82
N GLY A 364 -28.75 -16.48 33.85
CA GLY A 364 -30.21 -16.42 33.72
C GLY A 364 -30.80 -15.05 33.41
N ALA A 365 -30.85 -14.73 32.11
CA ALA A 365 -31.99 -14.19 31.39
C ALA A 365 -32.80 -12.99 31.97
N ALA A 366 -32.68 -11.89 31.23
CA ALA A 366 -33.75 -11.24 30.49
C ALA A 366 -35.12 -10.94 31.15
N ALA A 367 -35.48 -9.67 30.93
CA ALA A 367 -36.78 -9.18 30.48
C ALA A 367 -37.72 -8.53 31.50
N SER A 368 -37.93 -7.23 31.23
CA SER A 368 -39.23 -6.59 31.05
C SER A 368 -39.96 -6.01 32.26
N GLY A 369 -40.67 -4.90 32.00
CA GLY A 369 -41.69 -4.32 32.88
C GLY A 369 -41.36 -2.90 33.35
N ARG A 370 -41.44 -1.90 32.47
CA ARG A 370 -42.59 -0.97 32.31
C ARG A 370 -42.99 -0.15 33.56
N ASN A 371 -43.12 1.14 33.25
CA ASN A 371 -44.06 2.14 33.77
C ASN A 371 -43.74 2.83 35.10
N GLY A 372 -43.57 4.15 34.99
CA GLY A 372 -43.54 5.06 36.14
C GLY A 372 -43.61 6.52 35.71
N LYS A 373 -44.79 6.93 35.24
CA LYS A 373 -45.15 8.29 34.83
C LYS A 373 -44.96 9.33 35.97
N LYS A 374 -44.65 10.56 35.51
CA LYS A 374 -45.08 11.88 36.03
C LYS A 374 -44.41 12.43 37.30
N GLY A 375 -43.83 13.63 37.13
CA GLY A 375 -43.54 14.56 38.21
C GLY A 375 -43.06 15.92 37.70
N LYS A 376 -43.98 16.72 37.16
CA LYS A 376 -43.79 18.16 36.89
C LYS A 376 -43.68 18.95 38.21
N LYS A 377 -42.99 20.09 38.13
CA LYS A 377 -42.94 21.29 39.02
C LYS A 377 -41.56 21.45 39.66
N GLY A 378 -40.92 22.61 39.67
CA GLY A 378 -41.35 23.93 39.25
C GLY A 378 -40.21 24.92 39.43
N ARG A 379 -40.29 26.01 38.66
CA ARG A 379 -39.50 27.24 38.76
C ARG A 379 -39.36 27.74 40.20
N GLY A 380 -38.18 28.23 40.54
CA GLY A 380 -37.94 29.12 41.67
C GLY A 380 -36.72 30.01 41.42
N LYS A 381 -36.95 31.19 40.85
CA LYS A 381 -36.01 32.33 40.83
C LYS A 381 -35.90 32.92 42.26
N LYS A 382 -34.71 33.41 42.59
CA LYS A 382 -34.31 34.54 43.46
C LYS A 382 -32.98 34.14 44.11
N LYS A 383 -31.94 34.94 44.14
CA LYS A 383 -31.76 36.38 43.90
C LYS A 383 -30.31 36.59 43.46
#